data_AF-A0A2E6XIV6-F1
#
_entry.id   AF-A0A2E6XIV6-F1
#
_cell.length_a   1.000
_cell.length_b   1.000
_cell.length_c   1.000
_cell.angle_alpha   90.00
_cell.angle_beta   90.00
_cell.angle_gamma   90.00
#
_symmetry.space_group_name_H-M   'P 1'
#
loop_
_entity.id
_entity.type
_entity.pdbx_description
1 polymer ?
#
loop_
_entity_poly.entity_id
_entity_poly.type
_entity_poly.pdbx_seq_one_letter_code
_entity_poly.pdbx_strand_id
1 'polypeptide(L)'
;MMSQLSISARVSQLHKAVFFGFAKRIGQRMITLALSLSTASLCDAQSADFEVLVGPLTAIDLQFMDRQRSRVEAFANRLGRGLTGNVDRDLDTLQRILDEHIVSASDTLTLQAMGLVFGDLLGDRLSMHWVVYRDRKGRSRALRFRDLDVFLFPITMISRRQELGSDRRLRPLFDETVAETKPRLPGAKWFH
;
A
#
# COMPACT_ATOMS: atom_id res chain seq x y z
N MET A 1 3.97 -45.05 77.71
CA MET A 1 4.84 -45.92 76.88
C MET A 1 5.40 -45.05 75.77
N MET A 2 6.53 -44.37 75.99
CA MET A 2 7.92 -44.79 75.69
C MET A 2 8.17 -45.15 74.21
N SER A 3 8.85 -44.25 73.49
CA SER A 3 10.20 -44.44 72.90
C SER A 3 10.52 -43.24 71.97
N GLN A 4 11.58 -42.44 72.18
CA GLN A 4 13.00 -42.70 71.79
C GLN A 4 13.12 -42.75 70.24
N LEU A 5 13.97 -42.04 69.48
CA LEU A 5 15.29 -41.38 69.63
C LEU A 5 15.46 -40.37 68.45
N SER A 6 16.09 -39.20 68.64
CA SER A 6 17.51 -38.88 68.31
C SER A 6 17.95 -39.24 66.89
N ILE A 7 18.35 -38.27 66.05
CA ILE A 7 19.72 -37.97 65.54
C ILE A 7 19.49 -36.99 64.37
N SER A 8 20.27 -35.96 64.02
CA SER A 8 21.49 -35.29 64.48
C SER A 8 21.76 -34.13 63.48
N ALA A 9 22.31 -33.02 63.98
CA ALA A 9 23.19 -32.02 63.32
C ALA A 9 22.77 -31.41 61.95
N ARG A 10 22.88 -30.12 61.63
CA ARG A 10 23.56 -28.92 62.17
C ARG A 10 22.82 -27.73 61.49
N VAL A 11 22.29 -26.74 62.22
CA VAL A 11 22.94 -25.44 62.54
C VAL A 11 23.43 -24.74 61.26
N SER A 12 22.97 -23.57 60.83
CA SER A 12 22.53 -22.36 61.55
C SER A 12 21.59 -21.61 60.59
N GLN A 13 20.33 -21.31 60.94
CA GLN A 13 19.92 -20.10 61.64
C GLN A 13 20.48 -18.80 61.05
N LEU A 14 19.74 -17.72 60.91
CA LEU A 14 18.31 -17.45 60.97
C LEU A 14 18.27 -15.93 60.72
N HIS A 15 17.21 -15.50 60.06
CA HIS A 15 16.51 -14.27 60.38
C HIS A 15 17.05 -12.89 59.99
N LYS A 16 16.05 -12.19 59.46
CA LYS A 16 15.67 -10.81 59.74
C LYS A 16 16.42 -9.76 58.91
N ALA A 17 15.78 -9.48 57.79
CA ALA A 17 15.45 -8.11 57.41
C ALA A 17 15.19 -7.23 58.64
N VAL A 18 15.64 -5.98 58.59
CA VAL A 18 14.79 -4.78 58.70
C VAL A 18 15.66 -3.51 58.71
N PHE A 19 15.24 -2.58 57.85
CA PHE A 19 15.33 -1.12 57.93
C PHE A 19 16.66 -0.36 57.84
N PHE A 20 16.63 0.55 56.85
CA PHE A 20 16.87 1.99 56.96
C PHE A 20 18.18 2.51 57.54
N GLY A 21 18.80 3.40 56.77
CA GLY A 21 19.52 4.52 57.38
C GLY A 21 20.63 5.07 56.51
N PHE A 22 20.31 6.17 55.83
CA PHE A 22 21.05 7.42 55.91
C PHE A 22 22.56 7.49 55.60
N ALA A 23 22.88 8.59 54.91
CA ALA A 23 24.12 9.36 54.98
C ALA A 23 25.22 9.06 53.96
N LYS A 24 25.28 10.00 53.00
CA LYS A 24 26.45 10.51 52.27
C LYS A 24 27.81 10.21 52.93
N ARG A 25 28.76 9.70 52.15
CA ARG A 25 30.16 10.16 52.24
C ARG A 25 30.89 10.05 50.89
N ILE A 26 31.52 11.15 50.55
CA ILE A 26 32.32 11.44 49.36
C ILE A 26 33.74 10.88 49.55
N GLY A 27 34.35 10.33 48.49
CA GLY A 27 35.80 10.10 48.44
C GLY A 27 36.22 8.96 47.50
N GLN A 28 36.54 9.32 46.26
CA GLN A 28 37.09 8.49 45.18
C GLN A 28 38.03 7.34 45.59
N ARG A 29 37.75 6.14 45.10
CA ARG A 29 38.78 5.23 44.54
C ARG A 29 38.23 4.51 43.30
N MET A 30 39.07 4.58 42.28
CA MET A 30 38.98 4.04 40.93
C MET A 30 38.52 2.58 40.83
N ILE A 31 37.89 2.25 39.69
CA ILE A 31 37.57 0.89 39.17
C ILE A 31 36.34 0.30 39.86
N THR A 32 35.12 0.48 39.34
CA THR A 32 34.59 -0.23 38.17
C THR A 32 33.51 0.59 37.45
N LEU A 33 33.91 1.36 36.43
CA LEU A 33 32.98 1.87 35.41
C LEU A 33 32.86 0.82 34.30
N ALA A 34 32.21 -0.28 34.62
CA ALA A 34 31.74 -1.31 33.70
C ALA A 34 30.50 -1.85 34.40
N LEU A 35 29.28 -1.47 34.04
CA LEU A 35 28.50 -2.22 33.05
C LEU A 35 27.09 -1.63 32.92
N SER A 36 26.93 -0.32 32.73
CA SER A 36 25.57 0.27 32.59
C SER A 36 25.47 1.43 31.60
N LEU A 37 26.39 1.50 30.62
CA LEU A 37 26.35 2.49 29.56
C LEU A 37 26.68 1.90 28.19
N SER A 38 26.07 0.77 27.83
CA SER A 38 26.30 0.16 26.50
C SER A 38 25.16 -0.74 26.03
N THR A 39 23.91 -0.27 26.07
CA THR A 39 22.90 -0.70 25.10
C THR A 39 21.92 0.45 24.85
N ALA A 40 22.45 1.61 24.45
CA ALA A 40 21.72 2.36 23.44
C ALA A 40 21.73 1.43 22.22
N SER A 41 20.70 0.59 22.11
CA SER A 41 20.47 -0.20 20.91
C SER A 41 20.58 0.78 19.76
N LEU A 42 21.60 0.60 18.92
CA LEU A 42 21.58 1.06 17.56
C LEU A 42 20.36 0.39 16.94
N CYS A 43 19.17 0.98 17.12
CA CYS A 43 18.14 0.90 16.12
C CYS A 43 18.70 1.66 14.93
N ASP A 44 19.65 1.03 14.23
CA ASP A 44 19.67 1.16 12.80
C ASP A 44 18.29 0.66 12.37
N ALA A 45 17.35 1.60 12.25
CA ALA A 45 16.27 1.44 11.31
C ALA A 45 16.98 1.34 9.96
N GLN A 46 17.41 0.12 9.63
CA GLN A 46 17.93 -0.23 8.33
C GLN A 46 16.75 0.05 7.41
N SER A 47 16.68 1.27 6.90
CA SER A 47 15.76 1.63 5.84
C SER A 47 16.19 0.71 4.71
N ALA A 48 15.50 -0.42 4.58
CA ALA A 48 15.64 -1.27 3.42
C ALA A 48 15.45 -0.33 2.25
N ASP A 49 16.51 -0.10 1.50
CA ASP A 49 16.45 0.75 0.33
C ASP A 49 15.60 0.00 -0.69
N PHE A 50 14.29 0.19 -0.57
CA PHE A 50 13.33 -0.54 -1.37
C PHE A 50 13.38 0.10 -2.74
N GLU A 51 14.19 -0.49 -3.60
CA GLU A 51 14.23 -0.17 -5.02
C GLU A 51 12.87 -0.48 -5.63
N VAL A 52 12.40 0.42 -6.51
CA VAL A 52 11.16 0.22 -7.25
C VAL A 52 11.37 -0.97 -8.21
N LEU A 53 10.54 -2.00 -8.09
CA LEU A 53 10.60 -3.16 -8.98
C LEU A 53 9.47 -3.11 -9.99
N VAL A 54 9.84 -3.07 -11.27
CA VAL A 54 8.91 -3.11 -12.40
C VAL A 54 9.09 -4.44 -13.13
N GLY A 55 7.99 -5.14 -13.37
CA GLY A 55 8.02 -6.44 -14.05
C GLY A 55 6.78 -6.69 -14.91
N PRO A 56 6.82 -7.73 -15.75
CA PRO A 56 5.69 -8.09 -16.59
C PRO A 56 4.49 -8.56 -15.75
N LEU A 57 3.29 -8.47 -16.33
CA LEU A 57 2.10 -9.10 -15.77
C LEU A 57 2.27 -10.63 -15.77
N THR A 58 1.98 -11.25 -14.63
CA THR A 58 1.89 -12.71 -14.51
C THR A 58 0.51 -13.20 -14.99
N ALA A 59 0.35 -14.51 -15.18
CA ALA A 59 -0.95 -15.11 -15.50
C ALA A 59 -2.03 -14.79 -14.45
N ILE A 60 -1.65 -14.74 -13.17
CA ILE A 60 -2.55 -14.37 -12.06
C ILE A 60 -2.98 -12.91 -12.19
N ASP A 61 -2.08 -12.02 -12.66
CA ASP A 61 -2.42 -10.63 -12.90
C ASP A 61 -3.44 -10.49 -14.01
N LEU A 62 -3.20 -11.13 -15.15
CA LEU A 62 -4.11 -11.11 -16.29
C LEU A 62 -5.50 -11.61 -15.89
N GLN A 63 -5.58 -12.76 -15.21
CA GLN A 63 -6.84 -13.30 -14.72
C GLN A 63 -7.54 -12.38 -13.70
N PHE A 64 -6.79 -11.69 -12.83
CA PHE A 64 -7.36 -10.70 -11.94
C PHE A 64 -7.96 -9.53 -12.73
N MET A 65 -7.21 -8.99 -13.69
CA MET A 65 -7.62 -7.85 -14.50
C MET A 65 -8.85 -8.18 -15.35
N ASP A 66 -8.90 -9.36 -15.96
CA ASP A 66 -10.05 -9.80 -16.75
C ASP A 66 -11.31 -9.92 -15.89
N ARG A 67 -11.19 -10.44 -14.65
CA ARG A 67 -12.32 -10.44 -13.71
C ARG A 67 -12.79 -9.03 -13.35
N GLN A 68 -11.89 -8.05 -13.26
CA GLN A 68 -12.29 -6.66 -13.06
C GLN A 68 -13.05 -6.13 -14.28
N ARG A 69 -12.55 -6.37 -15.49
CA ARG A 69 -13.24 -5.98 -16.74
C ARG A 69 -14.63 -6.59 -16.83
N SER A 70 -14.75 -7.90 -16.61
CA SER A 70 -16.05 -8.60 -16.64
C SER A 70 -17.03 -8.06 -15.59
N ARG A 71 -16.54 -7.65 -14.42
CA ARG A 71 -17.38 -7.01 -13.38
C ARG A 71 -17.96 -5.68 -13.88
N VAL A 72 -17.14 -4.83 -14.51
CA VAL A 72 -17.59 -3.54 -15.05
C VAL A 72 -18.49 -3.73 -16.26
N GLU A 73 -18.16 -4.69 -17.13
CA GLU A 73 -18.97 -5.08 -18.28
C GLU A 73 -20.39 -5.52 -17.87
N ALA A 74 -20.54 -6.22 -16.74
CA ALA A 74 -21.87 -6.57 -16.22
C ALA A 74 -22.71 -5.34 -15.86
N PHE A 75 -22.10 -4.25 -15.36
CA PHE A 75 -22.81 -3.00 -15.11
C PHE A 75 -23.16 -2.27 -16.40
N ALA A 76 -22.26 -2.24 -17.38
CA ALA A 76 -22.55 -1.69 -18.70
C ALA A 76 -23.75 -2.41 -19.35
N ASN A 77 -23.78 -3.74 -19.28
CA ASN A 77 -24.87 -4.55 -19.85
C ASN A 77 -26.23 -4.27 -19.20
N ARG A 78 -26.27 -3.98 -17.89
CA ARG A 78 -27.50 -3.55 -17.21
C ARG A 78 -28.03 -2.20 -17.72
N LEU A 79 -27.16 -1.37 -18.28
CA LEU A 79 -27.51 -0.10 -18.94
C LEU A 79 -27.86 -0.29 -20.44
N GLY A 80 -27.89 -1.53 -20.94
CA GLY A 80 -28.09 -1.83 -22.36
C GLY A 80 -26.89 -1.45 -23.23
N ARG A 81 -25.68 -1.42 -22.66
CA ARG A 81 -24.43 -1.05 -23.33
C ARG A 81 -23.39 -2.15 -23.14
N GLY A 82 -22.32 -2.11 -23.93
CA GLY A 82 -21.11 -2.92 -23.69
C GLY A 82 -19.86 -2.05 -23.71
N LEU A 83 -18.78 -2.49 -23.09
CA LEU A 83 -17.46 -1.86 -23.22
C LEU A 83 -16.83 -2.30 -24.55
N THR A 84 -16.23 -1.36 -25.27
CA THR A 84 -15.75 -1.58 -26.64
C THR A 84 -14.31 -1.15 -26.87
N GLY A 85 -13.69 -0.47 -25.90
CA GLY A 85 -12.42 0.24 -26.07
C GLY A 85 -12.57 1.60 -26.73
N ASN A 86 -13.78 1.98 -27.19
CA ASN A 86 -14.00 3.33 -27.71
C ASN A 86 -14.05 4.33 -26.55
N VAL A 87 -13.08 5.26 -26.53
CA VAL A 87 -12.91 6.23 -25.44
C VAL A 87 -14.19 7.02 -25.14
N ASP A 88 -14.86 7.58 -26.16
CA ASP A 88 -16.01 8.45 -25.95
C ASP A 88 -17.20 7.67 -25.37
N ARG A 89 -17.52 6.52 -25.96
CA ARG A 89 -18.62 5.65 -25.53
C ARG A 89 -18.37 5.03 -24.16
N ASP A 90 -17.18 4.53 -23.93
CA ASP A 90 -16.87 3.78 -22.71
C ASP A 90 -16.71 4.74 -21.52
N LEU A 91 -16.17 5.95 -21.71
CA LEU A 91 -16.18 6.99 -20.66
C LEU A 91 -17.60 7.42 -20.30
N ASP A 92 -18.49 7.62 -21.29
CA ASP A 92 -19.90 7.93 -21.02
C ASP A 92 -20.58 6.79 -20.24
N THR A 93 -20.26 5.54 -20.58
CA THR A 93 -20.78 4.36 -19.89
C THR A 93 -20.29 4.27 -18.44
N LEU A 94 -18.99 4.44 -18.20
CA LEU A 94 -18.43 4.48 -16.85
C LEU A 94 -19.02 5.64 -16.02
N GLN A 95 -19.22 6.80 -16.64
CA GLN A 95 -19.81 7.95 -15.97
C GLN A 95 -21.26 7.66 -15.58
N ARG A 96 -22.05 7.06 -16.47
CA ARG A 96 -23.44 6.70 -16.20
C ARG A 96 -23.57 5.68 -15.06
N ILE A 97 -22.64 4.74 -14.94
CA ILE A 97 -22.57 3.82 -13.79
C ILE A 97 -22.44 4.57 -12.46
N LEU A 98 -21.64 5.65 -12.43
CA LEU A 98 -21.50 6.51 -11.25
C LEU A 98 -22.74 7.39 -11.01
N ASP A 99 -23.23 8.05 -12.06
CA ASP A 99 -24.37 8.97 -11.97
C ASP A 99 -25.66 8.26 -11.50
N GLU A 100 -25.91 7.05 -12.01
CA GLU A 100 -27.06 6.23 -11.61
C GLU A 100 -26.84 5.51 -10.26
N HIS A 101 -25.72 5.76 -9.58
CA HIS A 101 -25.38 5.15 -8.28
C HIS A 101 -25.45 3.61 -8.30
N ILE A 102 -25.18 3.00 -9.47
CA ILE A 102 -25.12 1.54 -9.61
C ILE A 102 -23.99 0.97 -8.73
N VAL A 103 -22.96 1.78 -8.52
CA VAL A 103 -21.82 1.50 -7.64
C VAL A 103 -21.79 2.55 -6.54
N SER A 104 -21.78 2.10 -5.28
CA SER A 104 -21.66 2.99 -4.12
C SER A 104 -20.29 3.68 -4.10
N ALA A 105 -20.25 4.93 -3.65
CA ALA A 105 -19.00 5.66 -3.37
C ALA A 105 -18.09 4.93 -2.34
N SER A 106 -18.68 4.08 -1.49
CA SER A 106 -17.95 3.24 -0.53
C SER A 106 -17.51 1.88 -1.06
N ASP A 107 -17.92 1.50 -2.28
CA ASP A 107 -17.49 0.24 -2.91
C ASP A 107 -16.14 0.43 -3.62
N THR A 108 -15.09 0.62 -2.82
CA THR A 108 -13.73 0.85 -3.31
C THR A 108 -13.26 -0.23 -4.29
N LEU A 109 -13.64 -1.50 -4.08
CA LEU A 109 -13.23 -2.60 -4.95
C LEU A 109 -13.86 -2.48 -6.35
N THR A 110 -15.15 -2.16 -6.45
CA THR A 110 -15.77 -1.92 -7.76
C THR A 110 -15.26 -0.64 -8.40
N LEU A 111 -15.07 0.43 -7.63
CA LEU A 111 -14.50 1.67 -8.15
C LEU A 111 -13.07 1.45 -8.68
N GLN A 112 -12.31 0.56 -8.05
CA GLN A 112 -11.00 0.16 -8.54
C GLN A 112 -11.07 -0.70 -9.82
N ALA A 113 -12.10 -1.55 -9.94
CA ALA A 113 -12.39 -2.27 -11.18
C ALA A 113 -12.72 -1.29 -12.32
N MET A 114 -13.51 -0.26 -12.05
CA MET A 114 -13.79 0.82 -13.01
C MET A 114 -12.50 1.59 -13.37
N GLY A 115 -11.64 1.85 -12.38
CA GLY A 115 -10.33 2.45 -12.59
C GLY A 115 -9.42 1.62 -13.52
N LEU A 116 -9.58 0.29 -13.53
CA LEU A 116 -8.87 -0.58 -14.46
C LEU A 116 -9.36 -0.39 -15.90
N VAL A 117 -10.68 -0.38 -16.14
CA VAL A 117 -11.24 -0.14 -17.49
C VAL A 117 -10.90 1.27 -17.98
N PHE A 118 -10.97 2.26 -17.10
CA PHE A 118 -10.49 3.62 -17.37
C PHE A 118 -9.00 3.63 -17.74
N GLY A 119 -8.20 2.79 -17.08
CA GLY A 119 -6.80 2.56 -17.39
C GLY A 119 -6.57 1.93 -18.76
N ASP A 120 -7.42 0.99 -19.21
CA ASP A 120 -7.31 0.43 -20.55
C ASP A 120 -7.46 1.54 -21.62
N LEU A 121 -8.43 2.44 -21.45
CA LEU A 121 -8.63 3.59 -22.34
C LEU A 121 -7.42 4.55 -22.33
N LEU A 122 -6.82 4.80 -21.16
CA LEU A 122 -5.61 5.61 -21.04
C LEU A 122 -4.40 4.94 -21.71
N GLY A 123 -4.27 3.63 -21.52
CA GLY A 123 -3.21 2.81 -22.11
C GLY A 123 -3.21 2.91 -23.63
N ASP A 124 -4.38 2.73 -24.23
CA ASP A 124 -4.56 2.86 -25.68
C ASP A 124 -4.24 4.28 -26.15
N ARG A 125 -4.77 5.30 -25.45
CA ARG A 125 -4.61 6.72 -25.84
C ARG A 125 -3.18 7.24 -25.74
N LEU A 126 -2.41 6.73 -24.79
CA LEU A 126 -1.03 7.16 -24.49
C LEU A 126 0.03 6.15 -24.95
N SER A 127 -0.38 5.05 -25.60
CA SER A 127 0.49 3.93 -25.97
C SER A 127 1.30 3.40 -24.78
N MET A 128 0.65 3.30 -23.62
CA MET A 128 1.21 2.75 -22.39
C MET A 128 0.69 1.33 -22.16
N HIS A 129 1.53 0.48 -21.59
CA HIS A 129 1.18 -0.92 -21.33
C HIS A 129 1.16 -1.20 -19.83
N TRP A 130 0.37 -2.19 -19.43
CA TRP A 130 0.28 -2.60 -18.04
C TRP A 130 1.52 -3.36 -17.57
N VAL A 131 2.01 -3.01 -16.39
CA VAL A 131 3.13 -3.65 -15.69
C VAL A 131 2.75 -3.92 -14.24
N VAL A 132 3.47 -4.87 -13.62
CA VAL A 132 3.50 -4.99 -12.15
C VAL A 132 4.49 -3.97 -11.62
N TYR A 133 4.04 -3.13 -10.71
CA TYR A 133 4.85 -2.11 -10.05
C TYR A 133 4.90 -2.41 -8.54
N ARG A 134 6.09 -2.52 -7.96
CA ARG A 134 6.27 -2.74 -6.52
C ARG A 134 7.10 -1.61 -5.92
N ASP A 135 6.58 -1.03 -4.86
CA ASP A 135 7.27 -0.06 -4.02
C ASP A 135 7.08 -0.39 -2.53
N ARG A 136 7.50 0.53 -1.66
CA ARG A 136 7.36 0.41 -0.19
C ARG A 136 5.91 0.26 0.28
N LYS A 137 4.93 0.72 -0.51
CA LYS A 137 3.49 0.59 -0.21
C LYS A 137 2.94 -0.76 -0.67
N GLY A 138 3.67 -1.47 -1.50
CA GLY A 138 3.40 -2.85 -1.88
C GLY A 138 3.32 -3.04 -3.39
N ARG A 139 2.62 -4.10 -3.79
CA ARG A 139 2.49 -4.53 -5.18
C ARG A 139 1.22 -3.96 -5.80
N SER A 140 1.36 -3.29 -6.93
CA SER A 140 0.28 -2.70 -7.71
C SER A 140 0.42 -3.04 -9.20
N ARG A 141 -0.55 -2.59 -10.00
CA ARG A 141 -0.49 -2.60 -11.45
C ARG A 141 -0.58 -1.16 -11.95
N ALA A 142 0.30 -0.81 -12.87
CA ALA A 142 0.44 0.53 -13.40
C ALA A 142 0.53 0.47 -14.92
N LEU A 143 0.19 1.56 -15.59
CA LEU A 143 0.55 1.77 -16.98
C LEU A 143 1.97 2.33 -17.03
N ARG A 144 2.80 1.83 -17.95
CA ARG A 144 4.16 2.32 -18.23
C ARG A 144 4.31 2.65 -19.70
N PHE A 145 4.99 3.75 -20.01
CA PHE A 145 5.39 4.04 -21.38
C PHE A 145 6.73 3.38 -21.71
N ARG A 146 6.71 2.33 -22.53
CA ARG A 146 7.92 1.58 -22.93
C ARG A 146 8.78 1.25 -21.70
N ASP A 147 10.08 1.52 -21.76
CA ASP A 147 11.02 1.31 -20.65
C ASP A 147 11.33 2.59 -19.86
N LEU A 148 10.49 3.63 -19.99
CA LEU A 148 10.68 4.88 -19.26
C LEU A 148 10.02 4.83 -17.88
N ASP A 149 10.53 5.66 -16.97
CA ASP A 149 9.98 5.84 -15.63
C ASP A 149 8.82 6.84 -15.63
N VAL A 150 7.86 6.59 -16.52
CA VAL A 150 6.59 7.31 -16.61
C VAL A 150 5.46 6.33 -16.34
N PHE A 151 4.82 6.50 -15.18
CA PHE A 151 3.78 5.59 -14.68
C PHE A 151 2.46 6.31 -14.45
N LEU A 152 1.35 5.62 -14.74
CA LEU A 152 0.01 5.99 -14.29
C LEU A 152 -0.60 4.88 -13.44
N PHE A 153 -1.37 5.26 -12.42
CA PHE A 153 -2.00 4.34 -11.46
C PHE A 153 -3.54 4.40 -11.52
N PRO A 154 -4.15 4.11 -12.68
CA PRO A 154 -5.56 4.37 -12.93
C PRO A 154 -6.52 3.56 -12.06
N ILE A 155 -6.07 2.39 -11.57
CA ILE A 155 -6.83 1.55 -10.62
C ILE A 155 -7.39 2.37 -9.47
N THR A 156 -6.64 3.32 -8.90
CA THR A 156 -7.10 4.08 -7.73
C THR A 156 -7.66 5.47 -8.05
N MET A 157 -7.60 5.91 -9.32
CA MET A 157 -7.97 7.29 -9.69
C MET A 157 -9.44 7.59 -9.43
N ILE A 158 -10.33 6.62 -9.67
CA ILE A 158 -11.77 6.78 -9.45
C ILE A 158 -12.11 6.65 -7.97
N SER A 159 -11.60 5.61 -7.29
CA SER A 159 -11.96 5.36 -5.89
C SER A 159 -11.55 6.51 -4.97
N ARG A 160 -10.32 7.04 -5.12
CA ARG A 160 -9.85 8.18 -4.32
C ARG A 160 -10.70 9.44 -4.50
N ARG A 161 -11.28 9.63 -5.68
CA ARG A 161 -12.14 10.80 -5.95
C ARG A 161 -13.49 10.65 -5.27
N GLN A 162 -14.08 9.47 -5.34
CA GLN A 162 -15.34 9.16 -4.66
C GLN A 162 -15.18 9.21 -3.13
N GLU A 163 -14.07 8.70 -2.60
CA GLU A 163 -13.73 8.79 -1.16
C GLU A 163 -13.63 10.24 -0.65
N LEU A 164 -13.18 11.16 -1.52
CA LEU A 164 -13.07 12.59 -1.21
C LEU A 164 -14.35 13.39 -1.55
N GLY A 165 -15.43 12.72 -1.97
CA GLY A 165 -16.69 13.37 -2.34
C GLY A 165 -16.59 14.27 -3.58
N SER A 166 -15.64 14.00 -4.48
CA SER A 166 -15.49 14.79 -5.70
C SER A 166 -16.61 14.49 -6.71
N ASP A 167 -17.23 15.55 -7.21
CA ASP A 167 -18.25 15.54 -8.27
C ASP A 167 -17.65 15.55 -9.69
N ARG A 168 -16.32 15.51 -9.79
CA ARG A 168 -15.64 15.66 -11.07
C ARG A 168 -15.91 14.47 -11.99
N ARG A 169 -16.43 14.80 -13.17
CA ARG A 169 -16.74 13.87 -14.27
C ARG A 169 -15.47 13.13 -14.78
N LEU A 170 -15.66 11.90 -15.25
CA LEU A 170 -14.59 11.03 -15.77
C LEU A 170 -13.96 11.55 -17.07
N ARG A 171 -14.72 12.23 -17.92
CA ARG A 171 -14.21 12.81 -19.17
C ARG A 171 -13.12 13.87 -18.91
N PRO A 172 -13.36 14.93 -18.12
CA PRO A 172 -12.30 15.85 -17.69
C PRO A 172 -11.15 15.17 -16.97
N LEU A 173 -11.40 14.11 -16.18
CA LEU A 173 -10.33 13.33 -15.57
C LEU A 173 -9.42 12.69 -16.61
N PHE A 174 -10.00 12.07 -17.63
CA PHE A 174 -9.27 11.45 -18.72
C PHE A 174 -8.45 12.49 -19.49
N ASP A 175 -9.09 13.57 -19.92
CA ASP A 175 -8.47 14.57 -20.79
C ASP A 175 -7.30 15.29 -20.09
N GLU A 176 -7.45 15.65 -18.82
CA GLU A 176 -6.36 16.24 -18.04
C GLU A 176 -5.22 15.25 -17.81
N THR A 177 -5.52 13.98 -17.50
CA THR A 177 -4.48 12.94 -17.34
C THR A 177 -3.68 12.78 -18.63
N VAL A 178 -4.34 12.79 -19.78
CA VAL A 178 -3.70 12.74 -21.10
C VAL A 178 -2.86 14.01 -21.34
N ALA A 179 -3.40 15.19 -21.05
CA ALA A 179 -2.73 16.46 -21.26
C ALA A 179 -1.48 16.63 -20.37
N GLU A 180 -1.52 16.14 -19.13
CA GLU A 180 -0.39 16.15 -18.20
C GLU A 180 0.67 15.09 -18.55
N THR A 181 0.25 13.94 -19.05
CA THR A 181 1.17 12.82 -19.33
C THR A 181 1.85 12.98 -20.67
N LYS A 182 1.13 13.40 -21.72
CA LYS A 182 1.64 13.47 -23.11
C LYS A 182 2.96 14.26 -23.24
N PRO A 183 3.17 15.43 -22.61
CA PRO A 183 4.43 16.18 -22.69
C PRO A 183 5.64 15.44 -22.12
N ARG A 184 5.41 14.46 -21.24
CA ARG A 184 6.46 13.63 -20.61
C ARG A 184 6.87 12.45 -21.49
N LEU A 185 6.12 12.16 -22.56
CA LEU A 185 6.37 11.03 -23.44
C LEU A 185 7.25 11.48 -24.64
N PRO A 186 8.37 10.80 -24.92
CA PRO A 186 9.18 11.13 -26.08
C PRO A 186 8.40 10.83 -27.37
N GLY A 187 8.51 11.74 -28.34
CA GLY A 187 7.78 11.65 -29.61
C GLY A 187 6.36 12.23 -29.57
N ALA A 188 5.94 12.88 -28.48
CA ALA A 188 4.62 13.52 -28.36
C ALA A 188 4.32 14.58 -29.45
N LYS A 189 5.34 15.11 -30.13
CA LYS A 189 5.22 16.09 -31.23
C LYS A 189 4.69 15.49 -32.55
N TRP A 190 4.61 14.16 -32.69
CA TRP A 190 4.28 13.50 -33.96
C TRP A 190 2.81 13.03 -34.08
N PHE A 191 2.01 13.22 -33.03
CA PHE A 191 0.60 12.82 -32.99
C PHE A 191 -0.29 14.08 -32.93
N HIS A 192 -0.41 14.74 -34.08
CA HIS A 192 -1.36 15.83 -34.37
C HIS A 192 -2.39 15.34 -35.38
#